data_AF-A0A353F7W6-F1
#
_entry.id   AF-A0A353F7W6-F1
#
_cell.length_a   1.000
_cell.length_b   1.000
_cell.length_c   1.000
_cell.angle_alpha   90.00
_cell.angle_beta   90.00
_cell.angle_gamma   90.00
#
_symmetry.space_group_name_H-M   'P 1'
#
loop_
_entity.id
_entity.type
_entity.pdbx_description
1 polymer ?
#
loop_
_entity_poly.entity_id
_entity_poly.type
_entity_poly.pdbx_seq_one_letter_code
_entity_poly.pdbx_strand_id
1 'polypeptide(L)'
;MRASCLWDELKSYILLFREGDWRTNVINLILRVVKTRVFLFGLILLCGKTGFAQDKTVLHQSLIWYGLSVEKKLPKATSIGLKVERRDFISPARQHQLVIPDLYFTKKFNDHWEMDAGLWVFTIYQPGVAETPVNSKQYEWRPYFTVNYRHQAWKGLLQFALKSEYRGFNMPDAEDRFHDMLDTYAIRERFLLRYSYKLTPALSARAGEELHLNVAGNRGQGVFDQNRLMADMVYTFSFKESNDQLKLNAGYMHWYQPSGANHVFFSHHIITTGIGLVF
;
A
#
# COMPACT_ATOMS: atom_id res chain seq x y z
N MET A 1 4.46 4.47 -42.47
CA MET A 1 4.77 3.12 -41.94
C MET A 1 3.73 2.80 -40.86
N ARG A 2 3.12 1.59 -40.92
CA ARG A 2 2.12 1.01 -40.00
C ARG A 2 0.69 1.57 -40.03
N ALA A 3 -0.06 1.20 -41.07
CA ALA A 3 -1.52 1.10 -41.04
C ALA A 3 -2.03 -0.33 -41.37
N SER A 4 -1.13 -1.28 -41.64
CA SER A 4 -1.52 -2.63 -42.11
C SER A 4 -1.79 -3.64 -41.00
N CYS A 5 -1.33 -3.41 -39.77
CA CYS A 5 -1.43 -4.41 -38.70
C CYS A 5 -2.85 -4.49 -38.06
N LEU A 6 -3.60 -3.37 -38.05
CA LEU A 6 -4.93 -3.34 -37.45
C LEU A 6 -6.02 -3.95 -38.36
N TRP A 7 -5.77 -4.00 -39.67
CA TRP A 7 -6.73 -4.51 -40.66
C TRP A 7 -6.79 -6.03 -40.71
N ASP A 8 -5.69 -6.72 -40.38
CA ASP A 8 -5.64 -8.18 -40.43
C ASP A 8 -6.23 -8.82 -39.15
N GLU A 9 -6.16 -8.15 -37.99
CA GLU A 9 -6.93 -8.56 -36.79
C GLU A 9 -8.44 -8.29 -36.96
N LEU A 10 -8.83 -7.18 -37.59
CA LEU A 10 -10.25 -6.92 -37.88
C LEU A 10 -10.84 -7.94 -38.88
N LYS A 11 -10.05 -8.45 -39.83
CA LYS A 11 -10.48 -9.51 -40.75
C LYS A 11 -10.72 -10.85 -40.06
N SER A 12 -9.93 -11.22 -39.04
CA SER A 12 -10.17 -12.46 -38.29
C SER A 12 -11.42 -12.39 -37.41
N TYR A 13 -11.77 -11.21 -36.90
CA TYR A 13 -13.06 -10.98 -36.23
C TYR A 13 -14.24 -10.94 -37.21
N ILE A 14 -14.08 -10.39 -38.42
CA ILE A 14 -15.15 -10.34 -39.44
C ILE A 14 -15.40 -11.71 -40.07
N LEU A 15 -14.39 -12.59 -40.17
CA LEU A 15 -14.56 -13.95 -40.66
C LEU A 15 -15.33 -14.88 -39.69
N LEU A 16 -15.37 -14.56 -38.40
CA LEU A 16 -16.25 -15.23 -37.42
C LEU A 16 -17.74 -14.86 -37.58
N PHE A 17 -18.06 -13.86 -38.42
CA PHE A 17 -19.45 -13.40 -38.65
C PHE A 17 -20.09 -13.98 -39.92
N ARG A 18 -19.40 -14.80 -40.72
CA ARG A 18 -19.88 -15.14 -42.06
C ARG A 18 -20.70 -16.42 -42.19
N GLU A 19 -20.73 -17.33 -41.21
CA GLU A 19 -21.51 -18.59 -41.35
C GLU A 19 -22.20 -19.11 -40.06
N GLY A 20 -22.41 -18.27 -39.04
CA GLY A 20 -23.09 -18.71 -37.82
C GLY A 20 -23.89 -17.61 -37.16
N ASP A 21 -25.11 -17.96 -36.72
CA ASP A 21 -26.12 -17.08 -36.13
C ASP A 21 -25.53 -16.11 -35.08
N TRP A 22 -25.27 -14.88 -35.51
CA TRP A 22 -24.59 -13.82 -34.75
C TRP A 22 -25.30 -13.49 -33.44
N ARG A 23 -26.62 -13.72 -33.39
CA ARG A 23 -27.43 -13.50 -32.18
C ARG A 23 -27.00 -14.47 -31.08
N THR A 24 -26.77 -15.72 -31.44
CA THR A 24 -26.37 -16.79 -30.51
C THR A 24 -24.97 -16.54 -29.95
N ASN A 25 -24.03 -16.07 -30.79
CA ASN A 25 -22.66 -15.80 -30.36
C ASN A 25 -22.53 -14.56 -29.46
N VAL A 26 -23.26 -13.48 -29.75
CA VAL A 26 -23.28 -12.27 -28.92
C VAL A 26 -23.97 -12.53 -27.58
N ILE A 27 -25.10 -13.26 -27.59
CA ILE A 27 -25.82 -13.65 -26.37
C ILE A 27 -24.93 -14.57 -25.51
N ASN A 28 -24.23 -15.54 -26.09
CA ASN A 28 -23.31 -16.41 -25.35
C ASN A 28 -22.12 -15.66 -24.74
N LEU A 29 -21.59 -14.64 -25.42
CA LEU A 29 -20.52 -13.80 -24.89
C LEU A 29 -20.99 -12.93 -23.72
N ILE A 30 -22.16 -12.27 -23.86
CA ILE A 30 -22.78 -11.47 -22.80
C ILE A 30 -23.10 -12.37 -21.60
N LEU A 31 -23.69 -13.54 -21.83
CA LEU A 31 -24.00 -14.51 -20.78
C LEU A 31 -22.74 -15.05 -20.10
N ARG A 32 -21.62 -15.27 -20.81
CA ARG A 32 -20.34 -15.65 -20.19
C ARG A 32 -19.80 -14.53 -19.30
N VAL A 33 -19.76 -13.29 -19.78
CA VAL A 33 -19.27 -12.14 -18.99
C VAL A 33 -20.14 -11.89 -17.76
N VAL A 34 -21.47 -11.98 -17.90
CA VAL A 34 -22.41 -11.83 -16.79
C VAL A 34 -22.30 -13.01 -15.81
N LYS A 35 -22.22 -14.26 -16.27
CA LYS A 35 -22.04 -15.44 -15.41
C LYS A 35 -20.72 -15.39 -14.63
N THR A 36 -19.61 -14.99 -15.25
CA THR A 36 -18.31 -14.87 -14.55
C THR A 36 -18.34 -13.75 -13.51
N ARG A 37 -19.00 -12.62 -13.79
CA ARG A 37 -19.15 -11.50 -12.83
C ARG A 37 -20.10 -11.83 -11.68
N VAL A 38 -21.22 -12.50 -11.96
CA VAL A 38 -22.18 -12.96 -10.93
C VAL A 38 -21.57 -14.07 -10.08
N PHE A 39 -20.76 -14.96 -10.66
CA PHE A 39 -20.04 -16.00 -9.93
C PHE A 39 -18.98 -15.41 -9.00
N LEU A 40 -18.16 -14.45 -9.47
CA LEU A 40 -17.21 -13.72 -8.63
C LEU A 40 -17.92 -12.93 -7.51
N PHE A 41 -19.03 -12.27 -7.83
CA PHE A 41 -19.84 -11.56 -6.83
C PHE A 41 -20.48 -12.52 -5.81
N GLY A 42 -20.93 -13.70 -6.25
CA GLY A 42 -21.43 -14.77 -5.40
C GLY A 42 -20.37 -15.38 -4.49
N LEU A 43 -19.13 -15.54 -4.98
CA LEU A 43 -18.01 -16.02 -4.18
C LEU A 43 -17.61 -15.02 -3.08
N ILE A 44 -17.67 -13.72 -3.40
CA ILE A 44 -17.44 -12.64 -2.43
C ILE A 44 -18.55 -12.62 -1.36
N LEU A 45 -19.80 -12.92 -1.73
CA LEU A 45 -20.93 -12.98 -0.80
C LEU A 45 -20.91 -14.25 0.09
N LEU A 46 -20.41 -15.38 -0.40
CA LEU A 46 -20.33 -16.64 0.35
C LEU A 46 -19.25 -16.66 1.44
N CYS A 47 -18.28 -15.74 1.41
CA CYS A 47 -17.34 -15.52 2.51
C CYS A 47 -17.97 -14.71 3.68
N GLY A 48 -19.16 -14.14 3.49
CA GLY A 48 -19.83 -13.35 4.50
C GLY A 48 -20.85 -14.19 5.26
N LYS A 49 -20.54 -14.56 6.51
CA LYS A 49 -21.42 -14.49 7.71
C LYS A 49 -21.31 -15.65 8.72
N THR A 50 -20.64 -16.76 8.45
CA THR A 50 -20.63 -17.91 9.41
C THR A 50 -19.32 -18.15 10.16
N GLY A 51 -18.28 -17.33 9.97
CA GLY A 51 -16.94 -17.59 10.51
C GLY A 51 -16.35 -16.60 11.54
N PHE A 52 -17.05 -15.55 11.98
CA PHE A 52 -16.41 -14.43 12.69
C PHE A 52 -17.06 -13.98 14.01
N ALA A 53 -17.78 -14.84 14.72
CA ALA A 53 -18.17 -14.57 16.11
C ALA A 53 -17.15 -15.18 17.08
N GLN A 54 -15.94 -14.63 17.11
CA GLN A 54 -15.09 -14.72 18.29
C GLN A 54 -15.29 -13.43 19.07
N ASP A 55 -15.40 -13.50 20.39
CA ASP A 55 -15.41 -12.31 21.25
C ASP A 55 -14.09 -11.57 21.06
N LYS A 56 -14.11 -10.51 20.25
CA LYS A 56 -12.95 -9.69 19.92
C LYS A 56 -13.08 -8.36 20.63
N THR A 57 -12.10 -8.02 21.44
CA THR A 57 -11.99 -6.68 22.02
C THR A 57 -11.29 -5.79 21.01
N VAL A 58 -11.99 -4.76 20.52
CA VAL A 58 -11.44 -3.79 19.58
C VAL A 58 -11.18 -2.47 20.30
N LEU A 59 -9.90 -2.09 20.37
CA LEU A 59 -9.45 -0.83 20.93
C LEU A 59 -9.40 0.23 19.83
N HIS A 60 -10.27 1.22 19.91
CA HIS A 60 -10.33 2.32 18.96
C HIS A 60 -9.37 3.43 19.36
N GLN A 61 -8.52 3.87 18.43
CA GLN A 61 -7.54 4.91 18.70
C GLN A 61 -7.44 5.87 17.52
N SER A 62 -7.24 7.15 17.83
CA SER A 62 -7.14 8.21 16.82
C SER A 62 -5.70 8.69 16.72
N LEU A 63 -5.18 8.77 15.50
CA LEU A 63 -3.80 9.16 15.22
C LEU A 63 -3.71 10.24 14.15
N ILE A 64 -2.59 10.95 14.17
CA ILE A 64 -2.10 11.74 13.05
C ILE A 64 -0.81 11.11 12.53
N TRP A 65 -0.69 11.01 11.21
CA TRP A 65 0.51 10.57 10.51
C TRP A 65 0.96 11.67 9.55
N TYR A 66 2.15 12.19 9.79
CA TYR A 66 2.75 13.22 8.94
C TYR A 66 4.16 12.81 8.50
N GLY A 67 4.56 13.28 7.32
CA GLY A 67 5.88 12.96 6.79
C GLY A 67 6.39 13.97 5.77
N LEU A 68 7.72 13.96 5.61
CA LEU A 68 8.46 14.76 4.64
C LEU A 68 9.27 13.80 3.77
N SER A 69 9.27 14.00 2.46
CA SER A 69 10.10 13.22 1.54
C SER A 69 10.83 14.11 0.55
N VAL A 70 12.04 13.69 0.20
CA VAL A 70 12.84 14.28 -0.87
C VAL A 70 13.25 13.16 -1.82
N GLU A 71 13.06 13.36 -3.12
CA GLU A 71 13.42 12.40 -4.16
C GLU A 71 14.25 13.11 -5.23
N LYS A 72 15.41 12.54 -5.56
CA LYS A 72 16.24 12.97 -6.67
C LYS A 72 16.05 12.03 -7.86
N LYS A 73 15.61 12.56 -8.99
CA LYS A 73 15.59 11.85 -10.26
C LYS A 73 17.01 11.68 -10.78
N LEU A 74 17.31 10.48 -11.23
CA LEU A 74 18.58 10.08 -11.79
C LEU A 74 18.39 9.62 -13.25
N PRO A 75 19.47 9.57 -14.05
CA PRO A 75 19.39 9.06 -15.41
C PRO A 75 18.81 7.64 -15.50
N LYS A 76 18.39 7.25 -16.72
CA LYS A 76 17.85 5.90 -16.98
C LYS A 76 16.60 5.59 -16.14
N ALA A 77 15.75 6.57 -15.87
CA ALA A 77 14.51 6.40 -15.11
C ALA A 77 14.72 5.74 -13.74
N THR A 78 15.74 6.23 -13.03
CA THR A 78 16.02 5.84 -11.64
C THR A 78 15.77 7.02 -10.72
N SER A 79 15.54 6.76 -9.44
CA SER A 79 15.54 7.81 -8.42
C SER A 79 16.07 7.28 -7.09
N ILE A 80 16.57 8.19 -6.27
CA ILE A 80 16.91 7.94 -4.88
C ILE A 80 16.13 8.91 -4.03
N GLY A 81 15.60 8.44 -2.91
CA GLY A 81 14.82 9.29 -2.04
C GLY A 81 15.04 8.98 -0.57
N LEU A 82 14.77 10.00 0.23
CA LEU A 82 14.76 9.95 1.68
C LEU A 82 13.38 10.40 2.15
N LYS A 83 12.86 9.71 3.16
CA LYS A 83 11.63 10.09 3.84
C LYS A 83 11.81 10.03 5.35
N VAL A 84 11.10 10.92 6.02
CA VAL A 84 10.93 10.96 7.47
C VAL A 84 9.44 10.94 7.76
N GLU A 85 9.01 10.08 8.66
CA GLU A 85 7.61 9.98 9.06
C GLU A 85 7.47 9.93 10.56
N ARG A 86 6.39 10.50 11.08
CA ARG A 86 5.99 10.36 12.46
C ARG A 86 4.50 10.12 12.58
N ARG A 87 4.14 9.32 13.58
CA ARG A 87 2.77 9.01 13.97
C ARG A 87 2.62 9.34 15.45
N ASP A 88 1.57 10.10 15.79
CA ASP A 88 1.22 10.44 17.16
C ASP A 88 -0.26 10.10 17.40
N PHE A 89 -0.60 9.65 18.61
CA PHE A 89 -1.98 9.61 19.09
C PHE A 89 -2.51 11.03 19.28
N ILE A 90 -3.81 11.22 19.06
CA ILE A 90 -4.48 12.53 19.19
C ILE A 90 -5.04 12.71 20.61
N SER A 91 -5.63 11.67 21.19
CA SER A 91 -6.26 11.72 22.51
C SER A 91 -5.92 10.46 23.32
N PRO A 92 -5.09 10.57 24.37
CA PRO A 92 -4.23 11.72 24.68
C PRO A 92 -3.14 11.89 23.61
N ALA A 93 -2.61 13.11 23.50
CA ALA A 93 -1.50 13.40 22.60
C ALA A 93 -0.24 12.65 23.05
N ARG A 94 0.23 11.69 22.24
CA ARG A 94 1.37 10.83 22.61
C ARG A 94 2.11 10.31 21.38
N GLN A 95 3.43 10.22 21.48
CA GLN A 95 4.26 9.59 20.44
C GLN A 95 3.93 8.12 20.24
N HIS A 96 3.73 7.69 19.00
CA HIS A 96 3.49 6.29 18.65
C HIS A 96 4.66 5.70 17.85
N GLN A 97 5.02 6.30 16.72
CA GLN A 97 6.09 5.80 15.86
C GLN A 97 6.87 6.93 15.18
N LEU A 98 8.18 6.72 15.03
CA LEU A 98 9.07 7.56 14.23
C LEU A 98 9.81 6.67 13.23
N VAL A 99 9.87 7.09 11.96
CA VAL A 99 10.63 6.43 10.90
C VAL A 99 11.68 7.42 10.40
N ILE A 100 12.95 7.14 10.69
CA ILE A 100 14.08 7.92 10.20
C ILE A 100 15.38 7.09 10.25
N PRO A 101 16.06 6.89 9.10
CA PRO A 101 15.62 7.22 7.74
C PRO A 101 14.63 6.19 7.18
N ASP A 102 13.83 6.62 6.19
CA ASP A 102 13.32 5.79 5.10
C ASP A 102 14.15 6.11 3.86
N LEU A 103 15.15 5.29 3.55
CA LEU A 103 15.99 5.45 2.37
C LEU A 103 15.54 4.47 1.30
N TYR A 104 15.31 4.94 0.07
CA TYR A 104 14.86 4.09 -1.02
C TYR A 104 15.50 4.45 -2.36
N PHE A 105 15.59 3.45 -3.22
CA PHE A 105 15.98 3.55 -4.61
C PHE A 105 14.89 2.96 -5.48
N THR A 106 14.56 3.65 -6.57
CA THR A 106 13.50 3.25 -7.49
C THR A 106 14.04 3.12 -8.90
N LYS A 107 13.56 2.11 -9.64
CA LYS A 107 13.82 1.91 -11.07
C LYS A 107 12.50 1.69 -11.81
N LYS A 108 12.21 2.57 -12.77
CA LYS A 108 11.14 2.34 -13.75
C LYS A 108 11.71 1.57 -14.94
N PHE A 109 11.09 0.44 -15.29
CA PHE A 109 11.50 -0.39 -16.44
C PHE A 109 10.74 -0.02 -17.71
N ASN A 110 9.44 0.27 -17.56
CA ASN A 110 8.56 0.75 -18.61
C ASN A 110 7.36 1.46 -17.97
N ASP A 111 6.34 1.81 -18.75
CA ASP A 111 5.17 2.54 -18.24
C ASP A 111 4.30 1.77 -17.24
N HIS A 112 4.49 0.45 -17.14
CA HIS A 112 3.72 -0.42 -16.26
C HIS A 112 4.52 -0.88 -15.04
N TRP A 113 5.81 -1.17 -15.21
CA TRP A 113 6.62 -1.83 -14.19
C TRP A 113 7.65 -0.89 -13.56
N GLU A 114 7.67 -0.90 -12.24
CA GLU A 114 8.61 -0.16 -11.41
C GLU A 114 9.00 -1.04 -10.22
N MET A 115 10.27 -1.06 -9.86
CA MET A 115 10.72 -1.70 -8.63
C MET A 115 11.37 -0.67 -7.72
N ASP A 116 11.22 -0.87 -6.42
CA ASP A 116 11.95 -0.11 -5.42
C ASP A 116 12.57 -1.04 -4.37
N ALA A 117 13.67 -0.61 -3.79
CA ALA A 117 14.29 -1.27 -2.66
C ALA A 117 14.74 -0.21 -1.66
N GLY A 118 14.69 -0.53 -0.38
CA GLY A 118 14.97 0.46 0.64
C GLY A 118 15.12 -0.12 2.03
N LEU A 119 15.28 0.78 2.99
CA LEU A 119 15.43 0.50 4.39
C LEU A 119 14.63 1.51 5.21
N TRP A 120 13.75 1.00 6.07
CA TRP A 120 13.18 1.78 7.15
C TRP A 120 13.87 1.51 8.47
N VAL A 121 14.13 2.57 9.24
CA VAL A 121 14.53 2.46 10.64
C VAL A 121 13.42 3.05 11.51
N PHE A 122 12.77 2.18 12.28
CA PHE A 122 11.65 2.51 13.15
C PHE A 122 12.12 2.70 14.60
N THR A 123 11.56 3.70 15.26
CA THR A 123 11.46 3.79 16.72
C THR A 123 9.97 3.69 17.08
N ILE A 124 9.59 2.65 17.80
CA ILE A 124 8.21 2.35 18.19
C ILE A 124 8.09 2.57 19.70
N TYR A 125 7.16 3.43 20.10
CA TYR A 125 6.96 3.78 21.50
C TYR A 125 5.97 2.82 22.13
N GLN A 126 6.39 2.16 23.22
CA GLN A 126 5.62 1.10 23.87
C GLN A 126 5.08 1.55 25.24
N PRO A 127 3.94 1.00 25.68
CA PRO A 127 3.04 0.12 24.91
C PRO A 127 2.27 0.90 23.83
N GLY A 128 1.79 0.22 22.77
CA GLY A 128 1.01 0.82 21.67
C GLY A 128 -0.41 1.32 22.03
N VAL A 129 -0.66 1.64 23.31
CA VAL A 129 -1.97 2.05 23.83
C VAL A 129 -1.96 3.53 24.20
N ALA A 130 -2.77 4.37 23.53
CA ALA A 130 -2.80 5.83 23.71
C ALA A 130 -2.83 6.28 25.19
N GLU A 131 -3.73 5.70 25.99
CA GLU A 131 -3.96 6.04 27.41
C GLU A 131 -2.85 5.59 28.37
N THR A 132 -1.87 4.82 27.89
CA THR A 132 -0.79 4.31 28.73
C THR A 132 0.50 5.08 28.49
N PRO A 133 1.20 5.55 29.56
CA PRO A 133 2.48 6.24 29.42
C PRO A 133 3.52 5.42 28.65
N VAL A 134 4.39 6.10 27.90
CA VAL A 134 5.57 5.44 27.30
C VAL A 134 6.48 4.96 28.42
N ASN A 135 6.83 3.67 28.40
CA ASN A 135 7.82 3.11 29.33
C ASN A 135 9.04 2.51 28.64
N SER A 136 8.99 2.29 27.32
CA SER A 136 10.06 1.67 26.56
C SER A 136 9.97 2.06 25.08
N LYS A 137 11.06 1.79 24.34
CA LYS A 137 11.15 1.97 22.89
C LYS A 137 11.60 0.65 22.27
N GLN A 138 10.92 0.21 21.23
CA GLN A 138 11.38 -0.88 20.38
C GLN A 138 11.97 -0.28 19.10
N TYR A 139 13.19 -0.67 18.77
CA TYR A 139 13.80 -0.37 17.49
C TYR A 139 13.52 -1.49 16.51
N GLU A 140 13.25 -1.12 15.25
CA GLU A 140 13.02 -2.08 14.18
C GLU A 140 13.73 -1.62 12.90
N TRP A 141 14.45 -2.54 12.26
CA TRP A 141 15.06 -2.36 10.96
C TRP A 141 14.27 -3.15 9.94
N ARG A 142 13.91 -2.47 8.85
CA ARG A 142 13.05 -3.06 7.84
C ARG A 142 13.57 -2.82 6.43
N PRO A 143 14.61 -3.57 5.99
CA PRO A 143 14.94 -3.62 4.58
C PRO A 143 13.79 -4.26 3.79
N TYR A 144 13.55 -3.73 2.60
CA TYR A 144 12.45 -4.18 1.75
C TYR A 144 12.80 -4.08 0.28
N PHE A 145 12.02 -4.79 -0.52
CA PHE A 145 11.89 -4.56 -1.95
C PHE A 145 10.43 -4.59 -2.35
N THR A 146 10.10 -3.92 -3.44
CA THR A 146 8.75 -3.81 -3.97
C THR A 146 8.76 -4.02 -5.46
N VAL A 147 7.76 -4.72 -5.94
CA VAL A 147 7.40 -4.74 -7.35
C VAL A 147 6.06 -4.03 -7.52
N ASN A 148 6.04 -2.99 -8.34
CA ASN A 148 4.87 -2.19 -8.65
C ASN A 148 4.44 -2.46 -10.10
N TYR A 149 3.14 -2.68 -10.29
CA TYR A 149 2.49 -2.74 -11.58
C TYR A 149 1.41 -1.66 -11.68
N ARG A 150 1.41 -0.90 -12.78
CA ARG A 150 0.45 0.18 -13.05
C ARG A 150 -0.27 -0.08 -14.37
N HIS A 151 -1.58 0.07 -14.37
CA HIS A 151 -2.44 -0.11 -15.53
C HIS A 151 -3.45 1.02 -15.64
N GLN A 152 -3.57 1.61 -16.83
CA GLN A 152 -4.60 2.61 -17.09
C GLN A 152 -5.96 1.88 -17.12
N ALA A 153 -6.84 2.19 -16.17
CA ALA A 153 -8.14 1.56 -16.05
C ALA A 153 -9.23 2.63 -16.01
N TRP A 154 -10.20 2.54 -16.93
CA TRP A 154 -11.23 3.55 -17.12
C TRP A 154 -10.62 4.96 -17.32
N LYS A 155 -10.97 5.91 -16.45
CA LYS A 155 -10.45 7.29 -16.48
C LYS A 155 -9.33 7.52 -15.46
N GLY A 156 -8.80 6.46 -14.85
CA GLY A 156 -7.80 6.53 -13.80
C GLY A 156 -6.67 5.52 -13.98
N LEU A 157 -5.88 5.40 -12.94
CA LEU A 157 -4.73 4.51 -12.87
C LEU A 157 -4.94 3.51 -11.74
N LEU A 158 -4.90 2.24 -12.09
CA LEU A 158 -4.88 1.14 -11.13
C LEU A 158 -3.42 0.76 -10.86
N GLN A 159 -3.07 0.67 -9.59
CA GLN A 159 -1.76 0.26 -9.11
C GLN A 159 -1.89 -0.99 -8.23
N PHE A 160 -1.03 -1.95 -8.50
CA PHE A 160 -0.77 -3.11 -7.67
C PHE A 160 0.65 -3.01 -7.16
N ALA A 161 0.88 -3.32 -5.90
CA ALA A 161 2.24 -3.49 -5.39
C ALA A 161 2.33 -4.72 -4.50
N LEU A 162 3.39 -5.49 -4.72
CA LEU A 162 3.85 -6.52 -3.79
C LEU A 162 5.13 -6.02 -3.15
N LYS A 163 5.13 -5.87 -1.83
CA LYS A 163 6.31 -5.48 -1.06
C LYS A 163 6.66 -6.56 -0.06
N SER A 164 7.90 -7.02 -0.13
CA SER A 164 8.47 -8.01 0.78
C SER A 164 9.42 -7.31 1.73
N GLU A 165 9.29 -7.61 3.02
CA GLU A 165 9.98 -6.90 4.08
C GLU A 165 10.60 -7.90 5.06
N TYR A 166 11.89 -7.76 5.35
CA TYR A 166 12.49 -8.38 6.52
C TYR A 166 12.38 -7.40 7.68
N ARG A 167 11.84 -7.82 8.82
CA ARG A 167 11.61 -6.99 9.99
C ARG A 167 12.48 -7.52 11.13
N GLY A 168 13.59 -6.85 11.43
CA GLY A 168 14.46 -7.17 12.56
C GLY A 168 14.12 -6.29 13.77
N PHE A 169 13.99 -6.88 14.95
CA PHE A 169 13.58 -6.19 16.17
C PHE A 169 14.63 -6.33 17.26
N ASN A 170 14.83 -5.25 18.02
CA ASN A 170 15.61 -5.35 19.24
C ASN A 170 14.79 -5.92 20.39
N MET A 171 15.51 -6.55 21.31
CA MET A 171 14.99 -6.90 22.62
C MET A 171 14.73 -5.63 23.46
N PRO A 172 13.78 -5.67 24.41
CA PRO A 172 13.43 -4.50 25.22
C PRO A 172 14.57 -3.87 26.02
N ASP A 173 15.62 -4.65 26.32
CA ASP A 173 16.81 -4.31 27.10
C ASP A 173 18.07 -4.09 26.25
N ALA A 174 17.94 -4.04 24.92
CA ALA A 174 19.07 -3.82 24.01
C ALA A 174 19.83 -2.52 24.32
N GLU A 175 21.16 -2.60 24.37
CA GLU A 175 22.06 -1.48 24.70
C GLU A 175 21.99 -0.34 23.66
N ASP A 176 21.78 -0.70 22.39
CA ASP A 176 21.66 0.24 21.29
C ASP A 176 20.58 -0.18 20.27
N ARG A 177 20.50 0.55 19.14
CA ARG A 177 19.47 0.36 18.09
C ARG A 177 19.75 -0.79 17.11
N PHE A 178 20.90 -1.45 17.23
CA PHE A 178 21.44 -2.45 16.31
C PHE A 178 21.75 -3.78 16.98
N HIS A 179 21.77 -3.81 18.32
CA HIS A 179 21.97 -5.02 19.09
C HIS A 179 20.88 -6.06 18.79
N ASP A 180 21.31 -7.30 18.51
CA ASP A 180 20.47 -8.49 18.30
C ASP A 180 19.33 -8.36 17.26
N MET A 181 19.46 -7.47 16.28
CA MET A 181 18.41 -7.24 15.26
C MET A 181 18.06 -8.47 14.40
N LEU A 182 18.95 -9.47 14.37
CA LEU A 182 18.76 -10.69 13.60
C LEU A 182 18.12 -11.81 14.44
N ASP A 183 18.10 -11.66 15.76
CA ASP A 183 17.67 -12.71 16.67
C ASP A 183 16.16 -12.75 16.79
N THR A 184 15.48 -11.61 16.69
CA THR A 184 14.03 -11.52 16.61
C THR A 184 13.62 -10.93 15.27
N TYR A 185 12.96 -11.72 14.42
CA TYR A 185 12.57 -11.28 13.09
C TYR A 185 11.19 -11.77 12.62
N ALA A 186 10.66 -11.06 11.64
CA ALA A 186 9.52 -11.47 10.84
C ALA A 186 9.74 -11.13 9.36
N ILE A 187 9.33 -12.02 8.47
CA ILE A 187 9.24 -11.74 7.03
C ILE A 187 7.78 -11.44 6.73
N ARG A 188 7.53 -10.28 6.13
CA ARG A 188 6.19 -9.77 5.87
C ARG A 188 6.00 -9.45 4.40
N GLU A 189 4.87 -9.88 3.86
CA GLU A 189 4.39 -9.53 2.53
C GLU A 189 3.26 -8.52 2.60
N ARG A 190 3.31 -7.52 1.72
CA ARG A 190 2.35 -6.43 1.61
C ARG A 190 1.76 -6.38 0.22
N PHE A 191 0.44 -6.43 0.16
CA PHE A 191 -0.33 -6.38 -1.07
C PHE A 191 -1.12 -5.08 -1.09
N LEU A 192 -0.74 -4.16 -1.98
CA LEU A 192 -1.43 -2.91 -2.21
C LEU A 192 -2.27 -2.99 -3.48
N LEU A 193 -3.53 -2.58 -3.37
CA LEU A 193 -4.38 -2.21 -4.49
C LEU A 193 -4.77 -0.75 -4.34
N ARG A 194 -4.47 0.08 -5.33
CA ARG A 194 -4.80 1.51 -5.31
C ARG A 194 -5.35 1.98 -6.64
N TYR A 195 -6.44 2.72 -6.60
CA TYR A 195 -6.96 3.47 -7.74
C TYR A 195 -6.67 4.96 -7.56
N SER A 196 -6.20 5.61 -8.61
CA SER A 196 -5.92 7.05 -8.65
C SER A 196 -6.69 7.71 -9.78
N TYR A 197 -7.39 8.80 -9.48
CA TYR A 197 -8.15 9.58 -10.45
C TYR A 197 -7.69 11.03 -10.45
N LYS A 198 -7.36 11.56 -11.63
CA LYS A 198 -7.00 12.98 -11.77
C LYS A 198 -8.29 13.81 -11.82
N LEU A 199 -8.47 14.66 -10.81
CA LEU A 199 -9.57 15.63 -10.76
C LEU A 199 -9.24 16.85 -11.61
N THR A 200 -7.97 17.29 -11.56
CA THR A 200 -7.39 18.34 -12.40
C THR A 200 -5.95 17.95 -12.76
N PRO A 201 -5.23 18.70 -13.61
CA PRO A 201 -3.81 18.44 -13.86
C PRO A 201 -2.93 18.47 -12.59
N ALA A 202 -3.31 19.27 -11.59
CA ALA A 202 -2.56 19.42 -10.34
C ALA A 202 -3.13 18.58 -9.19
N LEU A 203 -4.40 18.17 -9.23
CA LEU A 203 -5.07 17.50 -8.13
C LEU A 203 -5.52 16.09 -8.51
N SER A 204 -5.16 15.11 -7.70
CA SER A 204 -5.62 13.73 -7.83
C SER A 204 -6.23 13.22 -6.54
N ALA A 205 -7.28 12.40 -6.67
CA ALA A 205 -7.84 11.60 -5.59
C ALA A 205 -7.32 10.17 -5.69
N ARG A 206 -7.07 9.52 -4.56
CA ARG A 206 -6.62 8.14 -4.47
C ARG A 206 -7.44 7.40 -3.43
N ALA A 207 -7.75 6.15 -3.72
CA ALA A 207 -8.34 5.22 -2.77
C ALA A 207 -7.65 3.87 -2.91
N GLY A 208 -7.50 3.13 -1.83
CA GLY A 208 -6.86 1.83 -1.88
C GLY A 208 -6.97 1.03 -0.60
N GLU A 209 -6.57 -0.22 -0.73
CA GLU A 209 -6.48 -1.18 0.35
C GLU A 209 -5.09 -1.79 0.37
N GLU A 210 -4.58 -2.07 1.56
CA GLU A 210 -3.30 -2.74 1.75
C GLU A 210 -3.43 -3.85 2.80
N LEU A 211 -3.12 -5.09 2.40
CA LEU A 211 -3.10 -6.27 3.27
C LEU A 211 -1.65 -6.65 3.59
N HIS A 212 -1.39 -6.98 4.85
CA HIS A 212 -0.07 -7.35 5.35
C HIS A 212 -0.15 -8.73 6.00
N LEU A 213 0.74 -9.63 5.58
CA LEU A 213 0.80 -11.01 6.05
C LEU A 213 2.21 -11.36 6.51
N ASN A 214 2.33 -11.95 7.69
CA ASN A 214 3.58 -12.57 8.12
C ASN A 214 3.69 -13.95 7.46
N VAL A 215 4.76 -14.17 6.70
CA VAL A 215 5.00 -15.42 5.97
C VAL A 215 6.05 -16.30 6.64
N ALA A 216 6.92 -15.71 7.46
CA ALA A 216 7.90 -16.41 8.29
C ALA A 216 8.34 -15.52 9.46
N GLY A 217 8.99 -16.10 10.45
CA GLY A 217 9.56 -15.38 11.59
C GLY A 217 9.57 -16.22 12.85
N ASN A 218 10.32 -15.76 13.84
CA ASN A 218 10.41 -16.40 15.15
C ASN A 218 9.71 -15.59 16.26
N ARG A 219 9.00 -14.51 15.89
CA ARG A 219 8.30 -13.61 16.82
C ARG A 219 6.91 -14.09 17.29
N GLY A 220 6.54 -15.35 17.05
CA GLY A 220 5.23 -15.89 17.48
C GLY A 220 4.02 -15.12 16.92
N GLN A 221 4.18 -14.43 15.80
CA GLN A 221 3.11 -13.64 15.17
C GLN A 221 2.19 -14.54 14.33
N GLY A 222 0.90 -14.22 14.32
CA GLY A 222 -0.05 -14.85 13.41
C GLY A 222 0.21 -14.45 11.95
N VAL A 223 -0.38 -15.21 11.02
CA VAL A 223 -0.28 -14.96 9.57
C VAL A 223 -0.84 -13.57 9.21
N PHE A 224 -1.97 -13.19 9.79
CA PHE A 224 -2.52 -11.85 9.61
C PHE A 224 -1.75 -10.83 10.47
N ASP A 225 -1.13 -9.84 9.83
CA ASP A 225 -0.47 -8.73 10.53
C ASP A 225 -1.37 -7.50 10.59
N GLN A 226 -1.86 -7.01 9.45
CA GLN A 226 -2.72 -5.83 9.41
C GLN A 226 -3.45 -5.65 8.07
N ASN A 227 -4.53 -4.89 8.11
CA ASN A 227 -5.25 -4.38 6.94
C ASN A 227 -5.39 -2.86 7.03
N ARG A 228 -5.29 -2.17 5.89
CA ARG A 228 -5.41 -0.72 5.80
C ARG A 228 -6.30 -0.31 4.66
N LEU A 229 -7.33 0.46 4.96
CA LEU A 229 -8.17 1.13 3.98
C LEU A 229 -7.81 2.61 3.95
N MET A 230 -7.59 3.15 2.77
CA MET A 230 -6.98 4.47 2.58
C MET A 230 -7.73 5.28 1.54
N ALA A 231 -7.90 6.57 1.80
CA ALA A 231 -8.35 7.54 0.82
C ALA A 231 -7.61 8.86 1.04
N ASP A 232 -7.06 9.45 -0.02
CA ASP A 232 -6.32 10.69 0.07
C ASP A 232 -6.42 11.55 -1.19
N MET A 233 -6.06 12.81 -1.03
CA MET A 233 -5.93 13.79 -2.09
C MET A 233 -4.47 14.19 -2.18
N VAL A 234 -3.95 14.29 -3.41
CA VAL A 234 -2.59 14.75 -3.69
C VAL A 234 -2.66 15.94 -4.61
N TYR A 235 -2.12 17.06 -4.14
CA TYR A 235 -1.88 18.25 -4.92
C TYR A 235 -0.41 18.28 -5.38
N THR A 236 -0.17 18.51 -6.67
CA THR A 236 1.16 18.57 -7.28
C THR A 236 1.36 19.95 -7.90
N PHE A 237 2.26 20.72 -7.30
CA PHE A 237 2.78 21.95 -7.85
C PHE A 237 4.03 21.65 -8.68
N SER A 238 4.05 22.05 -9.95
CA SER A 238 5.19 21.80 -10.86
C SER A 238 5.92 23.10 -11.17
N PHE A 239 7.22 23.14 -10.90
CA PHE A 239 8.08 24.28 -11.22
C PHE A 239 8.54 24.15 -12.68
N LYS A 240 8.08 25.07 -13.54
CA LYS A 240 8.32 24.98 -14.99
C LYS A 240 9.80 25.08 -15.37
N GLU A 241 10.57 25.85 -14.61
CA GLU A 241 11.97 26.18 -14.94
C GLU A 241 12.93 25.04 -14.60
N SER A 242 12.66 24.29 -13.53
CA SER A 242 13.54 23.22 -13.04
C SER A 242 13.00 21.80 -13.25
N ASN A 243 11.75 21.65 -13.70
CA ASN A 243 11.04 20.36 -13.76
C ASN A 243 10.85 19.70 -12.37
N ASP A 244 11.03 20.47 -11.30
CA ASP A 244 10.81 20.05 -9.93
C ASP A 244 9.31 19.97 -9.63
N GLN A 245 8.96 19.16 -8.64
CA GLN A 245 7.58 19.02 -8.19
C GLN A 245 7.51 19.06 -6.66
N LEU A 246 6.63 19.92 -6.14
CA LEU A 246 6.19 19.89 -4.76
C LEU A 246 4.83 19.19 -4.68
N LYS A 247 4.76 18.11 -3.90
CA LYS A 247 3.56 17.32 -3.68
C LYS A 247 3.08 17.53 -2.25
N LEU A 248 1.81 17.84 -2.09
CA LEU A 248 1.13 17.91 -0.80
C LEU A 248 0.06 16.82 -0.77
N ASN A 249 0.03 16.01 0.28
CA ASN A 249 -1.02 15.01 0.46
C ASN A 249 -1.79 15.24 1.75
N ALA A 250 -3.09 14.97 1.71
CA ALA A 250 -3.97 14.95 2.87
C ALA A 250 -5.00 13.84 2.70
N GLY A 251 -5.29 13.09 3.76
CA GLY A 251 -6.17 11.93 3.64
C GLY A 251 -6.51 11.28 4.96
N TYR A 252 -7.17 10.15 4.83
CA TYR A 252 -7.62 9.31 5.93
C TYR A 252 -7.21 7.86 5.69
N MET A 253 -6.83 7.19 6.77
CA MET A 253 -6.53 5.76 6.78
C MET A 253 -7.23 5.11 7.97
N HIS A 254 -7.96 4.03 7.70
CA HIS A 254 -8.35 3.06 8.70
C HIS A 254 -7.30 1.94 8.73
N TRP A 255 -6.74 1.64 9.89
CA TRP A 255 -5.71 0.62 10.07
C TRP A 255 -6.16 -0.35 11.16
N TYR A 256 -6.37 -1.61 10.77
CA TYR A 256 -6.79 -2.69 11.66
C TYR A 256 -5.65 -3.70 11.84
N GLN A 257 -5.32 -4.05 13.08
CA GLN A 257 -4.23 -4.98 13.41
C GLN A 257 -4.46 -5.70 14.74
N PRO A 258 -3.90 -6.91 14.96
CA PRO A 258 -3.82 -7.52 16.29
C PRO A 258 -2.99 -6.66 17.24
N SER A 259 -3.30 -6.68 18.54
CA SER A 259 -2.49 -5.98 19.55
C SER A 259 -1.27 -6.78 20.02
N GLY A 260 -1.22 -8.08 19.69
CA GLY A 260 -0.30 -9.05 20.27
C GLY A 260 -0.89 -9.81 21.47
N ALA A 261 -2.00 -9.33 22.05
CA ALA A 261 -2.77 -10.07 23.04
C ALA A 261 -3.86 -10.92 22.37
N ASN A 262 -4.24 -12.03 23.02
CA ASN A 262 -5.23 -12.94 22.46
C ASN A 262 -6.60 -12.27 22.32
N HIS A 263 -7.21 -12.38 21.13
CA HIS A 263 -8.50 -11.77 20.78
C HIS A 263 -8.62 -10.24 20.95
N VAL A 264 -7.49 -9.52 21.07
CA VAL A 264 -7.49 -8.05 21.15
C VAL A 264 -6.93 -7.44 19.86
N PHE A 265 -7.63 -6.46 19.32
CA PHE A 265 -7.29 -5.78 18.08
C PHE A 265 -7.27 -4.27 18.26
N PHE A 266 -6.41 -3.59 17.53
CA PHE A 266 -6.43 -2.15 17.37
C PHE A 266 -7.21 -1.76 16.12
N SER A 267 -8.08 -0.77 16.25
CA SER A 267 -8.74 -0.07 15.15
C SER A 267 -8.31 1.39 15.17
N HIS A 268 -7.35 1.72 14.31
CA HIS A 268 -6.78 3.05 14.19
C HIS A 268 -7.52 3.88 13.14
N HIS A 269 -7.90 5.09 13.53
CA HIS A 269 -8.42 6.13 12.65
C HIS A 269 -7.35 7.21 12.49
N ILE A 270 -6.82 7.35 11.28
CA ILE A 270 -5.59 8.11 11.07
C ILE A 270 -5.82 9.22 10.05
N ILE A 271 -5.56 10.46 10.45
CA ILE A 271 -5.43 11.57 9.52
C ILE A 271 -4.00 11.55 8.99
N THR A 272 -3.85 11.50 7.67
CA THR A 272 -2.54 11.48 7.00
C THR A 272 -2.26 12.81 6.34
N THR A 273 -1.05 13.33 6.47
CA THR A 273 -0.56 14.50 5.75
C THR A 273 0.88 14.29 5.32
N GLY A 274 1.33 14.99 4.28
CA GLY A 274 2.72 14.92 3.89
C GLY A 274 3.12 15.91 2.82
N ILE A 275 4.43 16.15 2.76
CA ILE A 275 5.07 17.03 1.81
C ILE A 275 6.18 16.25 1.11
N GLY A 276 6.18 16.25 -0.20
CA GLY A 276 7.19 15.60 -1.02
C GLY A 276 7.81 16.56 -2.03
N LEU A 277 9.14 16.65 -2.05
CA LEU A 277 9.87 17.37 -3.08
C LEU A 277 10.53 16.37 -4.03
N VAL A 278 10.36 16.57 -5.33
CA VAL A 278 11.01 15.78 -6.39
C VAL A 278 11.79 16.72 -7.29
N PHE A 279 13.09 16.46 -7.50
CA PHE A 279 13.96 17.24 -8.39
C PHE A 279 14.85 16.34 -9.25
#